data_AF-A0A126PC92-F1
#
_entry.id   AF-A0A126PC92-F1
#
_cell.length_a   1.000
_cell.length_b   1.000
_cell.length_c   1.000
_cell.angle_alpha   90.00
_cell.angle_beta   90.00
_cell.angle_gamma   90.00
#
_symmetry.space_group_name_H-M   'P 1'
#
loop_
_entity.id
_entity.type
_entity.pdbx_description
1 polymer ?
#
loop_
_entity_poly.entity_id
_entity_poly.type
_entity_poly.pdbx_seq_one_letter_code
_entity_poly.pdbx_strand_id
1 'polypeptide(L)'
;MSNRVTAAIPPADLAQALDLLKQARALLEPYLHPLTPDERKNMVKMGDKSVGFMTKLLDYAANSPAFVPAFVDFDELKQDVGTATDLAPVEQFAAQLALDLGSTVMLAGSEGMTQASPVYQNIRFLA
;
A
#
# COMPACT_ATOMS: atom_id res chain seq x y z
N MET A 1 25.51 -13.80 12.53
CA MET A 1 24.04 -13.73 12.44
C MET A 1 23.51 -15.13 12.21
N SER A 2 22.44 -15.52 12.91
CA SER A 2 21.73 -16.79 12.67
C SER A 2 20.84 -16.66 11.44
N ASN A 3 20.83 -17.69 10.59
CA ASN A 3 19.93 -17.76 9.42
C ASN A 3 18.47 -17.77 9.87
N ARG A 4 17.65 -16.85 9.34
CA ARG A 4 16.23 -16.68 9.67
C ARG A 4 15.34 -17.36 8.64
N VAL A 5 15.70 -17.31 7.35
CA VAL A 5 14.94 -17.95 6.29
C VAL A 5 15.35 -19.43 6.21
N THR A 6 14.58 -20.26 6.91
CA THR A 6 14.89 -21.69 7.13
C THR A 6 13.90 -22.66 6.51
N ALA A 7 12.77 -22.16 6.00
CA ALA A 7 11.75 -22.97 5.34
C ALA A 7 11.43 -22.40 3.96
N ALA A 8 11.21 -23.30 3.00
CA ALA A 8 10.65 -22.94 1.72
C ALA A 8 9.16 -22.61 1.88
N ILE A 9 8.69 -21.59 1.16
CA ILE A 9 7.26 -21.30 1.08
C ILE A 9 6.63 -22.34 0.14
N PRO A 10 5.57 -23.06 0.54
CA PRO A 10 4.89 -23.99 -0.33
C PRO A 10 4.41 -23.31 -1.63
N PRO A 11 4.60 -23.93 -2.81
CA PRO A 11 4.15 -23.33 -4.08
C PRO A 11 2.63 -23.07 -4.12
N ALA A 12 1.84 -23.90 -3.44
CA ALA A 12 0.39 -23.72 -3.34
C ALA A 12 0.02 -22.44 -2.59
N ASP A 13 0.71 -22.12 -1.50
CA ASP A 13 0.46 -20.92 -0.69
C ASP A 13 0.81 -19.65 -1.48
N LEU A 14 1.92 -19.67 -2.23
CA LEU A 14 2.29 -18.55 -3.11
C LEU A 14 1.25 -18.32 -4.22
N ALA A 15 0.77 -19.41 -4.84
CA ALA A 15 -0.25 -19.33 -5.88
C ALA A 15 -1.57 -18.78 -5.33
N GLN A 16 -2.00 -19.27 -4.16
CA GLN A 16 -3.23 -18.82 -3.50
C GLN A 16 -3.14 -17.35 -3.07
N ALA A 17 -2.01 -16.93 -2.49
CA ALA A 17 -1.80 -15.53 -2.10
C ALA A 17 -1.87 -14.59 -3.31
N LEU A 18 -1.23 -14.97 -4.43
CA LEU A 18 -1.29 -14.18 -5.66
C LEU A 18 -2.70 -14.10 -6.24
N ASP A 19 -3.46 -15.20 -6.18
CA ASP A 19 -4.84 -15.23 -6.64
C ASP A 19 -5.74 -14.30 -5.80
N LEU A 20 -5.62 -14.34 -4.48
CA LEU A 20 -6.35 -13.44 -3.57
C LEU A 20 -6.04 -11.96 -3.85
N LEU A 21 -4.78 -11.62 -4.13
CA LEU A 21 -4.39 -10.25 -4.50
C LEU A 21 -5.01 -9.82 -5.84
N LYS A 22 -5.09 -10.72 -6.81
CA LYS A 22 -5.76 -10.45 -8.10
C LYS A 22 -7.26 -10.26 -7.92
N GLN A 23 -7.91 -11.09 -7.12
CA GLN A 23 -9.32 -10.96 -6.80
C GLN A 23 -9.62 -9.62 -6.10
N ALA A 24 -8.82 -9.27 -5.08
CA ALA A 24 -8.94 -7.98 -4.40
C ALA A 24 -8.80 -6.80 -5.38
N ARG A 25 -7.83 -6.86 -6.30
CA ARG A 25 -7.66 -5.84 -7.34
C ARG A 25 -8.86 -5.76 -8.28
N ALA A 26 -9.39 -6.90 -8.73
CA ALA A 26 -10.53 -6.94 -9.64
C ALA A 26 -11.80 -6.37 -9.00
N LEU A 27 -12.00 -6.59 -7.69
CA LEU A 27 -13.12 -6.01 -6.94
C LEU A 27 -13.05 -4.48 -6.87
N LEU A 28 -11.84 -3.93 -6.75
CA LEU A 28 -11.64 -2.49 -6.59
C LEU A 28 -11.51 -1.75 -7.93
N GLU A 29 -11.16 -2.45 -9.01
CA GLU A 29 -10.86 -1.88 -10.33
C GLU A 29 -11.86 -0.81 -10.82
N PRO A 30 -13.19 -0.97 -10.66
CA PRO A 30 -14.15 0.07 -11.09
C PRO A 30 -14.04 1.41 -10.35
N TYR A 31 -13.37 1.45 -9.20
CA TYR A 31 -13.29 2.60 -8.30
C TYR A 31 -11.87 3.19 -8.21
N LEU A 32 -10.87 2.54 -8.81
CA LEU A 32 -9.47 2.96 -8.73
C LEU A 32 -9.12 3.96 -9.82
N HIS A 33 -8.56 5.09 -9.41
CA HIS A 33 -8.06 6.13 -10.31
C HIS A 33 -6.52 6.23 -10.17
N PRO A 34 -5.74 5.53 -11.01
CA PRO A 34 -4.29 5.54 -10.91
C PRO A 34 -3.73 6.90 -11.31
N LEU A 35 -2.85 7.44 -10.45
CA LEU A 35 -2.15 8.69 -10.68
C LEU A 35 -0.71 8.44 -11.15
N THR A 36 -0.27 9.22 -12.14
CA THR A 36 1.13 9.34 -12.54
C THR A 36 1.98 9.93 -11.41
N PRO A 37 3.32 9.74 -11.44
CA PRO A 37 4.20 10.36 -10.47
C PRO A 37 4.06 11.90 -10.39
N ASP A 38 3.85 12.55 -11.55
CA ASP A 38 3.70 14.01 -11.61
C ASP A 38 2.36 14.48 -11.03
N GLU A 39 1.26 13.78 -11.29
CA GLU A 39 -0.04 14.06 -10.66
C GLU A 39 0.06 13.92 -9.13
N ARG A 40 0.65 12.82 -8.64
CA ARG A 40 0.86 12.61 -7.19
C ARG A 40 1.70 13.71 -6.55
N LYS A 41 2.67 14.26 -7.28
CA LYS A 41 3.54 15.32 -6.77
C LYS A 41 2.78 16.65 -6.62
N ASN A 42 1.94 16.97 -7.60
CA ASN A 42 1.31 18.29 -7.72
C ASN A 42 -0.09 18.38 -7.10
N MET A 43 -0.72 17.25 -6.72
CA MET A 43 -2.02 17.26 -6.05
C MET A 43 -1.96 17.85 -4.63
N VAL A 44 -3.04 18.55 -4.27
CA VAL A 44 -3.33 18.89 -2.86
C VAL A 44 -3.63 17.58 -2.13
N LYS A 45 -2.98 17.37 -0.99
CA LYS A 45 -3.01 16.09 -0.28
C LYS A 45 -3.82 16.19 1.00
N MET A 46 -4.68 15.21 1.21
CA MET A 46 -5.19 14.92 2.53
C MET A 46 -4.16 14.05 3.27
N GLY A 47 -3.41 14.66 4.21
CA GLY A 47 -2.60 13.92 5.18
C GLY A 47 -3.39 13.59 6.46
N ASP A 48 -2.74 12.91 7.40
CA ASP A 48 -3.36 12.46 8.66
C ASP A 48 -4.08 13.59 9.42
N LYS A 49 -3.46 14.77 9.48
CA LYS A 49 -4.02 15.94 10.18
C LYS A 49 -5.26 16.53 9.50
N SER A 50 -5.40 16.33 8.19
CA SER A 50 -6.55 16.84 7.44
C SER A 50 -7.78 15.94 7.53
N VAL A 51 -7.65 14.65 7.87
CA VAL A 51 -8.81 13.76 8.04
C VAL A 51 -9.79 14.33 9.06
N GLY A 52 -9.30 14.63 10.28
CA GLY A 52 -10.14 15.20 11.34
C GLY A 52 -10.67 16.61 11.03
N PHE A 53 -9.98 17.37 10.18
CA PHE A 53 -10.48 18.65 9.67
C PHE A 53 -11.64 18.43 8.69
N MET A 54 -11.47 17.54 7.71
CA MET A 54 -12.48 17.25 6.68
C MET A 54 -13.75 16.66 7.30
N THR A 55 -13.62 15.72 8.25
CA THR A 55 -14.79 15.18 8.98
C THR A 55 -15.60 16.28 9.65
N LYS A 56 -14.93 17.15 10.42
CA LYS A 56 -15.62 18.28 11.09
C LYS A 56 -16.21 19.28 10.12
N LEU A 57 -15.51 19.56 9.02
CA LEU A 57 -16.00 20.46 7.97
C LEU A 57 -17.29 19.92 7.38
N LEU A 58 -17.36 18.64 7.03
CA LEU A 58 -18.57 18.00 6.53
C LEU A 58 -19.70 18.07 7.56
N ASP A 59 -19.43 17.81 8.84
CA ASP A 59 -20.42 17.90 9.90
C ASP A 59 -21.01 19.31 10.02
N TYR A 60 -20.17 20.35 10.02
CA TYR A 60 -20.64 21.74 10.10
C TYR A 60 -21.44 22.14 8.85
N ALA A 61 -20.96 21.77 7.67
CA ALA A 61 -21.62 22.07 6.40
C ALA A 61 -22.98 21.36 6.29
N ALA A 62 -23.10 20.13 6.79
CA ALA A 62 -24.36 19.37 6.81
C ALA A 62 -25.39 19.98 7.76
N ASN A 63 -24.95 20.47 8.93
CA ASN A 63 -25.84 21.08 9.93
C ASN A 63 -26.19 22.54 9.63
N SER A 64 -25.47 23.19 8.71
CA SER A 64 -25.69 24.60 8.34
C SER A 64 -25.42 24.80 6.86
N PRO A 65 -26.40 24.51 5.99
CA PRO A 65 -26.25 24.62 4.53
C PRO A 65 -25.82 26.00 4.05
N ALA A 66 -26.10 27.06 4.83
CA ALA A 66 -25.63 28.42 4.54
C ALA A 66 -24.10 28.58 4.52
N PHE A 67 -23.35 27.64 5.09
CA PHE A 67 -21.88 27.62 5.01
C PHE A 67 -21.35 27.02 3.71
N VAL A 68 -22.18 26.32 2.94
CA VAL A 68 -21.80 25.75 1.65
C VAL A 68 -21.98 26.81 0.57
N PRO A 69 -20.91 27.26 -0.11
CA PRO A 69 -21.04 28.19 -1.22
C PRO A 69 -21.88 27.57 -2.35
N ALA A 70 -22.69 28.39 -3.04
CA ALA A 70 -23.62 27.90 -4.06
C ALA A 70 -22.96 27.19 -5.27
N PHE A 71 -21.65 27.37 -5.47
CA PHE A 71 -20.88 26.72 -6.54
C PHE A 71 -20.25 25.38 -6.11
N VAL A 72 -20.35 25.01 -4.84
CA VAL A 72 -19.81 23.75 -4.32
C VAL A 72 -20.90 22.69 -4.37
N ASP A 73 -20.62 21.60 -5.09
CA ASP A 73 -21.41 20.37 -4.94
C ASP A 73 -21.01 19.67 -3.64
N PHE A 74 -21.91 19.75 -2.66
CA PHE A 74 -21.63 19.20 -1.33
C PHE A 74 -21.71 17.68 -1.29
N ASP A 75 -22.48 17.05 -2.17
CA ASP A 75 -22.61 15.60 -2.20
C ASP A 75 -21.39 14.97 -2.89
N GLU A 76 -20.85 15.60 -3.94
CA GLU A 76 -19.54 15.22 -4.50
C GLU A 76 -18.42 15.36 -3.46
N LEU A 77 -18.38 16.45 -2.70
CA LEU A 77 -17.39 16.64 -1.64
C LEU A 77 -17.46 15.53 -0.57
N LYS A 78 -18.66 15.14 -0.15
CA LYS A 78 -18.83 14.01 0.79
C LYS A 78 -18.32 12.71 0.19
N GLN A 79 -18.63 12.47 -1.09
CA GLN A 79 -18.20 11.25 -1.79
C GLN A 79 -16.66 11.17 -1.87
N ASP A 80 -15.98 12.28 -2.17
CA ASP A 80 -14.52 12.34 -2.22
C ASP A 80 -13.89 12.03 -0.86
N VAL A 81 -14.37 12.70 0.20
CA VAL A 81 -13.86 12.48 1.57
C VAL A 81 -14.16 11.07 2.06
N GLY A 82 -15.35 10.55 1.76
CA GLY A 82 -15.77 9.19 2.07
C GLY A 82 -14.85 8.17 1.40
N THR A 83 -14.66 8.28 0.08
CA THR A 83 -13.78 7.40 -0.69
C THR A 83 -12.35 7.40 -0.15
N ALA A 84 -11.80 8.59 0.14
CA ALA A 84 -10.45 8.70 0.70
C ALA A 84 -10.33 8.05 2.09
N THR A 85 -11.38 8.13 2.91
CA THR A 85 -11.39 7.55 4.26
C THR A 85 -11.60 6.03 4.23
N ASP A 86 -12.49 5.54 3.37
CA ASP A 86 -12.84 4.13 3.26
C ASP A 86 -11.72 3.30 2.63
N LEU A 87 -10.96 3.87 1.66
CA LEU A 87 -9.81 3.20 1.06
C LEU A 87 -8.57 3.19 1.95
N ALA A 88 -8.41 4.14 2.87
CA ALA A 88 -7.23 4.27 3.74
C ALA A 88 -6.83 2.97 4.47
N PRO A 89 -7.73 2.23 5.16
CA PRO A 89 -7.34 0.98 5.81
C PRO A 89 -6.90 -0.12 4.83
N VAL A 90 -7.51 -0.16 3.63
CA VAL A 90 -7.14 -1.13 2.59
C VAL A 90 -5.76 -0.80 2.03
N GLU A 91 -5.50 0.47 1.74
CA GLU A 91 -4.19 0.97 1.30
C GLU A 91 -3.11 0.65 2.34
N GLN A 92 -3.37 0.94 3.62
CA GLN A 92 -2.41 0.69 4.70
C GLN A 92 -2.06 -0.80 4.81
N PHE A 93 -3.05 -1.69 4.75
CA PHE A 93 -2.81 -3.13 4.79
C PHE A 93 -2.00 -3.61 3.58
N ALA A 94 -2.35 -3.16 2.37
CA ALA A 94 -1.62 -3.50 1.15
C ALA A 94 -0.16 -3.00 1.18
N ALA A 95 0.06 -1.79 1.69
CA ALA A 95 1.40 -1.22 1.84
C ALA A 95 2.26 -2.02 2.84
N GLN A 96 1.69 -2.40 3.99
CA GLN A 96 2.38 -3.22 4.98
C GLN A 96 2.74 -4.60 4.42
N LEU A 97 1.80 -5.25 3.72
CA LEU A 97 2.07 -6.53 3.06
C LEU A 97 3.20 -6.42 2.04
N ALA A 98 3.19 -5.38 1.19
CA ALA A 98 4.25 -5.13 0.23
C ALA A 98 5.62 -4.93 0.89
N LEU A 99 5.65 -4.20 2.02
CA LEU A 99 6.85 -3.99 2.82
C LEU A 99 7.40 -5.29 3.41
N ASP A 100 6.54 -6.14 3.98
CA ASP A 100 6.95 -7.40 4.60
C ASP A 100 7.46 -8.41 3.57
N LEU A 101 6.80 -8.48 2.40
CA LEU A 101 7.26 -9.28 1.26
C LEU A 101 8.64 -8.82 0.81
N GLY A 102 8.83 -7.52 0.59
CA GLY A 102 10.11 -6.95 0.18
C GLY A 102 11.21 -7.18 1.21
N SER A 103 10.89 -7.02 2.49
CA SER A 103 11.82 -7.25 3.61
C SER A 103 12.28 -8.70 3.68
N THR A 104 11.37 -9.65 3.43
CA THR A 104 11.67 -11.08 3.43
C THR A 104 12.55 -11.46 2.24
N VAL A 105 12.27 -10.92 1.05
CA VAL A 105 13.13 -11.09 -0.14
C VAL A 105 14.54 -10.56 0.11
N MET A 106 14.66 -9.36 0.69
CA MET A 106 15.95 -8.75 1.02
C MET A 106 16.73 -9.61 2.03
N LEU A 107 16.06 -10.08 3.08
CA LEU A 107 16.67 -10.93 4.10
C LEU A 107 17.18 -12.25 3.52
N ALA A 108 16.33 -12.97 2.77
CA ALA A 108 16.71 -14.22 2.12
C ALA A 108 17.91 -14.05 1.17
N GLY A 109 17.91 -12.98 0.37
CA GLY A 109 19.01 -12.66 -0.53
C GLY A 109 20.31 -12.35 0.21
N SER A 110 20.24 -11.55 1.29
CA SER A 110 21.41 -11.23 2.11
C SER A 110 22.01 -12.47 2.80
N GLU A 111 21.16 -13.34 3.33
CA GLU A 111 21.59 -14.60 3.95
C GLU A 111 22.23 -15.53 2.91
N GLY A 112 21.61 -15.67 1.74
CA GLY A 112 22.16 -16.44 0.61
C GLY A 112 23.52 -15.92 0.15
N MET A 113 23.67 -14.61 -0.05
CA MET A 113 24.95 -13.99 -0.46
C MET A 113 26.06 -14.17 0.57
N THR A 114 25.71 -14.11 1.85
CA THR A 114 26.66 -14.34 2.95
C THR A 114 27.19 -15.77 2.91
N GLN A 115 26.33 -16.76 2.64
CA GLN A 115 26.72 -18.16 2.54
C GLN A 115 27.41 -18.50 1.21
N ALA A 116 27.07 -17.81 0.12
CA ALA A 116 27.69 -18.03 -1.19
C ALA A 116 29.17 -17.58 -1.23
N SER A 117 29.53 -16.56 -0.45
CA SER A 117 30.88 -15.99 -0.43
C SER A 117 32.00 -17.00 -0.14
N PRO A 118 31.96 -17.80 0.96
CA PRO A 118 32.97 -18.82 1.22
C PRO A 118 32.97 -19.95 0.17
N VAL A 119 31.79 -20.32 -0.35
CA VAL A 119 31.67 -21.32 -1.42
C VAL A 119 32.42 -20.86 -2.67
N TYR A 120 32.20 -19.62 -3.10
CA TYR A 120 32.89 -19.02 -4.23
C TYR A 120 34.42 -18.95 -4.02
N GLN A 121 34.87 -18.56 -2.82
CA GLN A 121 36.29 -18.54 -2.49
C GLN A 121 36.92 -19.93 -2.59
N ASN A 122 36.21 -20.97 -2.13
CA ASN A 122 36.69 -22.35 -2.21
C ASN A 122 36.76 -22.84 -3.66
N ILE A 123 35.75 -22.55 -4.49
CA ILE A 123 35.79 -22.85 -5.93
C ILE A 123 37.02 -22.21 -6.58
N ARG A 124 37.28 -20.93 -6.31
CA ARG A 124 38.44 -20.21 -6.86
C ARG A 124 39.79 -20.74 -6.39
N PHE A 125 39.85 -21.36 -5.21
CA PHE A 125 41.08 -21.97 -4.70
C PHE A 125 41.36 -23.35 -5.31
N LEU A 126 40.29 -24.10 -5.64
CA LEU A 126 40.38 -25.48 -6.12
C LEU A 126 40.37 -25.61 -7.66
N ALA A 127 39.85 -24.60 -8.37
CA ALA A 127 39.83 -24.52 -9.83
C ALA A 127 41.06 -23.79 -10.36
#